data_AF-A0A501X9Q2-F1
#
_entry.id   AF-A0A501X9Q2-F1
#
_cell.length_a   1.000
_cell.length_b   1.000
_cell.length_c   1.000
_cell.angle_alpha   90.00
_cell.angle_beta   90.00
_cell.angle_gamma   90.00
#
_symmetry.space_group_name_H-M   'P 1'
#
loop_
_entity.id
_entity.type
_entity.pdbx_description
1 polymer ?
#
loop_
_entity_poly.entity_id
_entity_poly.type
_entity_poly.pdbx_seq_one_letter_code
_entity_poly.pdbx_strand_id
1 'polypeptide(L)'
;MTKYKMIVFDIDGTLLPFGVDELTPRMKEMFEKLKAEGYINVLCSGRDIFTVGKQINNPYVDYFVGANGTFILDLKTGEYIFEKTIAYQDFVKFREYAEEHQLPFSFVGNKWGYYNELFNIDHWFYRPFKDKFISEKEFESKEDKNYLITISSKTPHELGTALSEFFEENNMDMWVLAEWAGGVFISAKGITKATGLKILGDLLGITLDEMVAFGDSENDIEMLEEVGLGIAMGNGEDVTKDAAKEICLPVTEDGPYFKLREKGFFN
;
A
#
# COMPACT_ATOMS: atom_id res chain seq x y z
N MET A 1 -3.56 -30.34 3.40
CA MET A 1 -4.02 -28.96 3.15
C MET A 1 -3.15 -28.04 3.97
N THR A 2 -2.67 -26.95 3.37
CA THR A 2 -1.87 -25.95 4.08
C THR A 2 -2.76 -25.27 5.13
N LYS A 3 -2.18 -24.75 6.22
CA LYS A 3 -2.94 -23.97 7.21
C LYS A 3 -3.39 -22.60 6.68
N TYR A 4 -2.84 -22.18 5.54
CA TYR A 4 -3.03 -20.85 4.98
C TYR A 4 -4.33 -20.77 4.20
N LYS A 5 -4.99 -19.62 4.25
CA LYS A 5 -6.26 -19.33 3.58
C LYS A 5 -6.21 -18.09 2.70
N MET A 6 -5.29 -17.17 2.99
CA MET A 6 -5.16 -15.89 2.30
C MET A 6 -3.72 -15.68 1.82
N ILE A 7 -3.58 -15.27 0.56
CA ILE A 7 -2.29 -14.92 -0.04
C ILE A 7 -2.32 -13.44 -0.40
N VAL A 8 -1.36 -12.70 0.15
CA VAL A 8 -1.27 -11.25 0.09
C VAL A 8 -0.05 -10.87 -0.72
N PHE A 9 -0.22 -9.89 -1.61
CA PHE A 9 0.85 -9.41 -2.46
C PHE A 9 0.93 -7.89 -2.40
N ASP A 10 2.09 -7.36 -2.07
CA ASP A 10 2.45 -6.01 -2.51
C ASP A 10 2.51 -5.93 -4.06
N ILE A 11 2.45 -4.72 -4.60
CA ILE A 11 2.43 -4.47 -6.05
C ILE A 11 3.83 -4.14 -6.59
N ASP A 12 4.40 -3.02 -6.17
CA ASP A 12 5.61 -2.45 -6.78
C ASP A 12 6.86 -3.15 -6.25
N GLY A 13 7.68 -3.71 -7.13
CA GLY A 13 8.83 -4.51 -6.71
C GLY A 13 8.47 -5.91 -6.21
N THR A 14 7.18 -6.26 -6.15
CA THR A 14 6.67 -7.59 -5.78
C THR A 14 5.94 -8.29 -6.93
N LEU A 15 4.82 -7.74 -7.41
CA LEU A 15 4.08 -8.27 -8.56
C LEU A 15 4.56 -7.65 -9.89
N LEU A 16 4.99 -6.38 -9.84
CA LEU A 16 5.37 -5.60 -11.00
C LEU A 16 6.73 -4.95 -10.75
N PRO A 17 7.70 -5.07 -11.68
CA PRO A 17 8.85 -4.20 -11.66
C PRO A 17 8.42 -2.73 -11.78
N PHE A 18 9.18 -1.80 -11.18
CA PHE A 18 8.88 -0.37 -11.26
C PHE A 18 8.72 0.10 -12.71
N GLY A 19 7.62 0.78 -13.01
CA GLY A 19 7.32 1.28 -14.36
C GLY A 19 6.67 0.27 -15.30
N VAL A 20 6.44 -0.97 -14.86
CA VAL A 20 5.71 -2.00 -15.61
C VAL A 20 4.25 -2.04 -15.13
N ASP A 21 3.28 -2.11 -16.05
CA ASP A 21 1.85 -2.09 -15.74
C ASP A 21 1.13 -3.42 -16.02
N GLU A 22 1.83 -4.40 -16.58
CA GLU A 22 1.27 -5.71 -16.95
C GLU A 22 1.95 -6.85 -16.20
N LEU A 23 1.14 -7.72 -15.60
CA LEU A 23 1.61 -8.99 -15.05
C LEU A 23 2.11 -9.91 -16.17
N THR A 24 3.15 -10.70 -15.86
CA THR A 24 3.60 -11.77 -16.76
C THR A 24 2.52 -12.85 -16.90
N PRO A 25 2.54 -13.67 -17.97
CA PRO A 25 1.60 -14.78 -18.11
C PRO A 25 1.58 -15.73 -16.91
N ARG A 26 2.74 -15.99 -16.30
CA ARG A 26 2.85 -16.85 -15.11
C ARG A 26 2.20 -16.22 -13.89
N MET A 27 2.41 -14.92 -13.67
CA MET A 27 1.77 -14.21 -12.56
C MET A 27 0.24 -14.15 -12.74
N LYS A 28 -0.26 -14.01 -13.97
CA LYS A 28 -1.70 -14.12 -14.26
C LYS A 28 -2.23 -15.53 -13.95
N GLU A 29 -1.54 -16.57 -14.41
CA GLU A 29 -1.85 -17.98 -14.11
C GLU A 29 -1.81 -18.28 -12.60
N MET A 30 -0.88 -17.67 -11.86
CA MET A 30 -0.76 -17.81 -10.41
C MET A 30 -2.07 -17.48 -9.69
N PHE A 31 -2.64 -16.31 -9.97
CA PHE A 31 -3.87 -15.87 -9.32
C PHE A 31 -5.05 -16.81 -9.64
N GLU A 32 -5.16 -17.26 -10.89
CA GLU A 32 -6.17 -18.22 -11.31
C GLU A 32 -6.05 -19.54 -10.54
N LYS A 33 -4.84 -20.09 -10.45
CA LYS A 33 -4.57 -21.35 -9.73
C LYS A 33 -4.84 -21.20 -8.24
N LEU A 34 -4.39 -20.13 -7.61
CA LEU A 34 -4.67 -19.87 -6.20
C LEU A 34 -6.17 -19.78 -5.94
N LYS A 35 -6.91 -19.12 -6.84
CA LYS A 35 -8.36 -19.03 -6.73
C LYS A 35 -9.03 -20.40 -6.87
N ALA A 36 -8.58 -21.23 -7.81
CA ALA A 36 -9.09 -22.59 -8.02
C ALA A 36 -8.84 -23.51 -6.81
N GLU A 37 -7.75 -23.32 -6.09
CA GLU A 37 -7.41 -24.02 -4.85
C GLU A 37 -8.16 -23.46 -3.62
N GLY A 38 -8.95 -22.40 -3.80
CA GLY A 38 -9.81 -21.82 -2.76
C GLY A 38 -9.15 -20.76 -1.88
N TYR A 39 -7.96 -20.27 -2.25
CA TYR A 39 -7.32 -19.17 -1.53
C TYR A 39 -8.00 -17.83 -1.81
N ILE A 40 -7.96 -16.94 -0.82
CA ILE A 40 -8.33 -15.53 -0.96
C ILE A 40 -7.09 -14.76 -1.40
N ASN A 41 -7.17 -14.12 -2.56
CA ASN A 41 -6.05 -13.34 -3.10
C ASN A 41 -6.25 -11.85 -2.79
N VAL A 42 -5.23 -11.22 -2.19
CA VAL A 42 -5.32 -9.84 -1.71
C VAL A 42 -4.16 -9.02 -2.25
N LEU A 43 -4.46 -7.83 -2.78
CA LEU A 43 -3.45 -6.80 -3.03
C LEU A 43 -3.28 -5.96 -1.75
N CYS A 44 -2.04 -5.69 -1.34
CA CYS A 44 -1.74 -4.86 -0.17
C CYS A 44 -0.62 -3.87 -0.48
N SER A 45 -0.96 -2.62 -0.79
CA SER A 45 -0.02 -1.68 -1.40
C SER A 45 -0.14 -0.26 -0.86
N GLY A 46 0.94 0.51 -0.99
CA GLY A 46 0.93 1.97 -0.83
C GLY A 46 0.18 2.68 -1.94
N ARG A 47 -0.05 2.01 -3.09
CA ARG A 47 -0.93 2.52 -4.14
C ARG A 47 -2.35 2.69 -3.64
N ASP A 48 -3.04 3.68 -4.19
CA ASP A 48 -4.44 3.99 -3.91
C ASP A 48 -5.35 3.61 -5.08
N ILE A 49 -6.65 3.86 -4.95
CA ILE A 49 -7.65 3.49 -5.97
C ILE A 49 -7.40 4.14 -7.34
N PHE A 50 -6.77 5.30 -7.40
CA PHE A 50 -6.45 6.00 -8.65
C PHE A 50 -5.16 5.47 -9.28
N THR A 51 -4.18 5.08 -8.46
CA THR A 51 -2.82 4.67 -8.88
C THR A 51 -2.61 3.15 -8.95
N VAL A 52 -3.49 2.31 -8.39
CA VAL A 52 -3.44 0.84 -8.45
C VAL A 52 -3.44 0.28 -9.88
N GLY A 53 -3.93 1.05 -10.84
CA GLY A 53 -3.87 0.73 -12.27
C GLY A 53 -4.70 -0.50 -12.64
N LYS A 54 -4.17 -1.34 -13.54
CA LYS A 54 -4.91 -2.48 -14.10
C LYS A 54 -5.11 -3.63 -13.11
N GLN A 55 -4.33 -3.67 -12.02
CA GLN A 55 -4.35 -4.82 -11.09
C GLN A 55 -5.67 -4.96 -10.35
N ILE A 56 -6.39 -3.85 -10.17
CA ILE A 56 -7.73 -3.84 -9.59
C ILE A 56 -8.76 -4.60 -10.43
N ASN A 57 -8.50 -4.79 -11.73
CA ASN A 57 -9.39 -5.48 -12.66
C ASN A 57 -9.06 -6.98 -12.77
N ASN A 58 -8.11 -7.50 -11.99
CA ASN A 58 -7.79 -8.92 -12.01
C ASN A 58 -8.97 -9.70 -11.40
N PRO A 59 -9.68 -10.55 -12.17
CA PRO A 59 -10.90 -11.23 -11.71
C PRO A 59 -10.64 -12.29 -10.63
N TYR A 60 -9.37 -12.60 -10.38
CA TYR A 60 -8.94 -13.58 -9.39
C TYR A 60 -8.39 -12.93 -8.11
N VAL A 61 -8.44 -11.59 -8.00
CA VAL A 61 -8.16 -10.86 -6.76
C VAL A 61 -9.48 -10.54 -6.06
N ASP A 62 -9.55 -10.80 -4.76
CA ASP A 62 -10.75 -10.64 -3.95
C ASP A 62 -10.82 -9.27 -3.26
N TYR A 63 -9.71 -8.83 -2.69
CA TYR A 63 -9.65 -7.61 -1.88
C TYR A 63 -8.45 -6.75 -2.24
N PHE A 64 -8.60 -5.44 -2.06
CA PHE A 64 -7.51 -4.49 -2.11
C PHE A 64 -7.41 -3.73 -0.78
N VAL A 65 -6.33 -4.01 -0.05
CA VAL A 65 -5.86 -3.23 1.09
C VAL A 65 -4.98 -2.12 0.54
N GLY A 66 -5.60 -0.96 0.28
CA GLY A 66 -4.98 0.13 -0.45
C GLY A 66 -4.47 1.24 0.46
N ALA A 67 -3.62 2.09 -0.13
CA ALA A 67 -3.02 3.26 0.51
C ALA A 67 -2.44 2.91 1.89
N ASN A 68 -1.60 1.87 1.93
CA ASN A 68 -0.94 1.32 3.12
C ASN A 68 -1.92 0.89 4.24
N GLY A 69 -3.08 0.35 3.87
CA GLY A 69 -4.06 -0.19 4.83
C GLY A 69 -5.11 0.82 5.30
N THR A 70 -5.11 2.03 4.76
CA THR A 70 -6.09 3.08 5.11
C THR A 70 -7.48 2.79 4.57
N PHE A 71 -7.62 1.89 3.61
CA PHE A 71 -8.92 1.35 3.23
C PHE A 71 -8.83 -0.10 2.79
N ILE A 72 -9.98 -0.77 2.81
CA ILE A 72 -10.16 -2.11 2.24
C ILE A 72 -11.33 -2.07 1.28
N LEU A 73 -11.07 -2.44 0.02
CA LEU A 73 -12.06 -2.55 -1.03
C LEU A 73 -12.34 -4.03 -1.35
N ASP A 74 -13.60 -4.43 -1.29
CA ASP A 74 -14.07 -5.70 -1.85
C ASP A 74 -14.20 -5.55 -3.36
N LEU A 75 -13.37 -6.27 -4.14
CA LEU A 75 -13.34 -6.14 -5.59
C LEU A 75 -14.51 -6.84 -6.28
N LYS A 76 -15.20 -7.74 -5.59
CA LYS A 76 -16.37 -8.42 -6.11
C LYS A 76 -17.61 -7.52 -6.04
N THR A 77 -17.76 -6.77 -4.95
CA THR A 77 -18.91 -5.87 -4.76
C THR A 77 -18.62 -4.43 -5.19
N GLY A 78 -17.35 -4.02 -5.18
CA GLY A 78 -16.93 -2.63 -5.35
C GLY A 78 -17.14 -1.76 -4.11
N GLU A 79 -17.37 -2.37 -2.93
CA GLU A 79 -17.66 -1.66 -1.69
C GLU A 79 -16.40 -1.50 -0.82
N TYR A 80 -16.23 -0.30 -0.27
CA TYR A 80 -15.25 -0.06 0.79
C TYR A 80 -15.80 -0.65 2.09
N ILE A 81 -15.16 -1.73 2.57
CA ILE A 81 -15.58 -2.44 3.79
C ILE A 81 -14.82 -1.97 5.04
N PHE A 82 -13.77 -1.16 4.85
CA PHE A 82 -13.07 -0.45 5.90
C PHE A 82 -12.45 0.83 5.33
N GLU A 83 -12.45 1.88 6.13
CA GLU A 83 -11.82 3.17 5.80
C GLU A 83 -11.31 3.83 7.07
N LYS A 84 -10.10 4.37 7.02
CA LYS A 84 -9.52 5.24 8.03
C LYS A 84 -8.86 6.43 7.35
N THR A 85 -9.27 7.62 7.79
CA THR A 85 -8.97 8.88 7.12
C THR A 85 -8.35 9.86 8.09
N ILE A 86 -7.48 10.71 7.59
CA ILE A 86 -6.99 11.90 8.30
C ILE A 86 -8.17 12.86 8.49
N ALA A 87 -8.35 13.33 9.73
CA ALA A 87 -9.39 14.29 10.06
C ALA A 87 -9.16 15.62 9.32
N TYR A 88 -10.23 16.22 8.79
CA TYR A 88 -10.14 17.48 8.05
C TYR A 88 -9.39 18.59 8.82
N GLN A 89 -9.60 18.69 10.14
CA GLN A 89 -8.94 19.69 10.98
C GLN A 89 -7.42 19.48 11.10
N ASP A 90 -6.98 18.22 11.20
CA ASP A 90 -5.56 17.89 11.23
C ASP A 90 -4.92 18.11 9.86
N PHE A 91 -5.65 17.78 8.79
CA PHE A 91 -5.18 18.08 7.43
C PHE A 91 -5.02 19.59 7.18
N VAL A 92 -5.93 20.44 7.67
CA VAL A 92 -5.79 21.91 7.55
C VAL A 92 -4.52 22.41 8.25
N LYS A 93 -4.23 21.94 9.46
CA LYS A 93 -2.97 22.29 10.16
C LYS A 93 -1.74 21.78 9.41
N PHE A 94 -1.80 20.55 8.90
CA PHE A 94 -0.73 19.98 8.07
C PHE A 94 -0.51 20.82 6.80
N ARG A 95 -1.57 21.27 6.13
CA ARG A 95 -1.50 22.11 4.93
C ARG A 95 -0.77 23.42 5.22
N GLU A 96 -1.07 24.08 6.35
CA GLU A 96 -0.38 25.29 6.80
C GLU A 96 1.12 25.03 7.03
N TYR A 97 1.46 23.94 7.73
CA TYR A 97 2.85 23.54 7.94
C TYR A 97 3.58 23.25 6.63
N ALA A 98 2.93 22.54 5.70
CA ALA A 98 3.49 22.20 4.40
C ALA A 98 3.72 23.45 3.52
N GLU A 99 2.87 24.46 3.62
CA GLU A 99 3.06 25.75 2.94
C GLU A 99 4.27 26.50 3.53
N GLU A 100 4.35 26.62 4.86
CA GLU A 100 5.47 27.28 5.55
C GLU A 100 6.82 26.63 5.21
N HIS A 101 6.87 25.30 5.14
CA HIS A 101 8.08 24.52 4.91
C HIS A 101 8.32 24.17 3.44
N GLN A 102 7.48 24.68 2.52
CA GLN A 102 7.59 24.45 1.07
C GLN A 102 7.63 22.95 0.70
N LEU A 103 6.77 22.14 1.33
CA LEU A 103 6.73 20.70 1.12
C LEU A 103 5.88 20.34 -0.11
N PRO A 104 6.42 19.61 -1.11
CA PRO A 104 5.63 19.11 -2.23
C PRO A 104 4.85 17.85 -1.81
N PHE A 105 3.53 17.93 -1.79
CA PHE A 105 2.68 16.82 -1.38
C PHE A 105 1.53 16.54 -2.33
N SER A 106 1.14 15.27 -2.37
CA SER A 106 -0.14 14.80 -2.90
C SER A 106 -0.87 13.99 -1.83
N PHE A 107 -2.18 13.82 -1.99
CA PHE A 107 -2.96 12.93 -1.14
C PHE A 107 -4.14 12.34 -1.88
N VAL A 108 -4.69 11.28 -1.32
CA VAL A 108 -5.78 10.52 -1.93
C VAL A 108 -7.05 10.79 -1.16
N GLY A 109 -8.08 11.24 -1.88
CA GLY A 109 -9.43 11.30 -1.34
C GLY A 109 -10.38 10.31 -1.97
N ASN A 110 -11.65 10.38 -1.57
CA ASN A 110 -12.71 9.48 -2.06
C ASN A 110 -13.20 9.81 -3.46
N LYS A 111 -12.93 11.03 -3.96
CA LYS A 111 -13.38 11.51 -5.27
C LYS A 111 -12.23 11.71 -6.25
N TRP A 112 -11.13 12.27 -5.75
CA TRP A 112 -9.96 12.63 -6.55
C TRP A 112 -8.68 12.35 -5.78
N GLY A 113 -7.58 12.19 -6.51
CA GLY A 113 -6.28 12.53 -5.99
C GLY A 113 -6.11 14.05 -5.93
N TYR A 114 -5.36 14.54 -4.99
CA TYR A 114 -5.11 15.97 -4.80
C TYR A 114 -3.62 16.22 -4.72
N TYR A 115 -3.17 17.37 -5.18
CA TYR A 115 -1.76 17.75 -5.10
C TYR A 115 -1.59 19.27 -4.96
N ASN A 116 -0.54 19.69 -4.26
CA ASN A 116 -0.19 21.11 -4.18
C ASN A 116 0.66 21.55 -5.38
N GLU A 117 0.82 22.86 -5.56
CA GLU A 117 1.53 23.43 -6.71
C GLU A 117 3.02 23.04 -6.79
N LEU A 118 3.61 22.61 -5.67
CA LEU A 118 4.99 22.17 -5.58
C LEU A 118 5.17 20.71 -6.00
N PHE A 119 4.11 19.90 -5.97
CA PHE A 119 4.17 18.48 -6.29
C PHE A 119 4.34 18.24 -7.79
N ASN A 120 5.31 17.40 -8.16
CA ASN A 120 5.55 17.05 -9.55
C ASN A 120 4.56 15.98 -10.04
N ILE A 121 3.35 16.40 -10.42
CA ILE A 121 2.33 15.50 -10.98
C ILE A 121 2.74 14.88 -12.33
N ASP A 122 3.73 15.47 -13.02
CA ASP A 122 4.29 14.94 -14.27
C ASP A 122 5.42 13.92 -14.05
N HIS A 123 5.72 13.58 -12.79
CA HIS A 123 6.59 12.45 -12.44
C HIS A 123 6.09 11.16 -13.09
N TRP A 124 7.00 10.30 -13.54
CA TRP A 124 6.68 9.11 -14.35
C TRP A 124 5.60 8.21 -13.72
N PHE A 125 5.56 8.14 -12.39
CA PHE A 125 4.58 7.34 -11.65
C PHE A 125 3.17 7.93 -11.69
N TYR A 126 3.04 9.26 -11.51
CA TYR A 126 1.74 9.93 -11.42
C TYR A 126 1.20 10.37 -12.78
N ARG A 127 2.08 10.65 -13.74
CA ARG A 127 1.72 11.12 -15.08
C ARG A 127 0.64 10.27 -15.78
N PRO A 128 0.65 8.92 -15.70
CA PRO A 128 -0.41 8.10 -16.28
C PRO A 128 -1.79 8.27 -15.64
N PHE A 129 -1.85 8.84 -14.44
CA PHE A 129 -3.06 9.00 -13.64
C PHE A 129 -3.45 10.46 -13.43
N LYS A 130 -2.75 11.40 -14.07
CA LYS A 130 -2.88 12.85 -13.84
C LYS A 130 -4.31 13.37 -14.02
N ASP A 131 -5.10 12.76 -14.88
CA ASP A 131 -6.51 13.09 -15.11
C ASP A 131 -7.43 12.78 -13.91
N LYS A 132 -6.96 11.97 -12.95
CA LYS A 132 -7.63 11.66 -11.69
C LYS A 132 -7.16 12.55 -10.54
N PHE A 133 -6.26 13.48 -10.79
CA PHE A 133 -5.69 14.37 -9.79
C PHE A 133 -6.05 15.83 -10.06
N ILE A 134 -6.45 16.56 -9.01
CA ILE A 134 -6.79 17.99 -9.08
C ILE A 134 -6.01 18.78 -8.03
N SER A 135 -6.13 20.10 -8.08
CA SER A 135 -5.50 20.99 -7.10
C SER A 135 -6.02 20.68 -5.69
N GLU A 136 -5.13 20.64 -4.71
CA GLU A 136 -5.50 20.49 -3.30
C GLU A 136 -6.41 21.61 -2.78
N LYS A 137 -6.41 22.77 -3.45
CA LYS A 137 -7.29 23.91 -3.13
C LYS A 137 -8.78 23.57 -3.32
N GLU A 138 -9.10 22.56 -4.14
CA GLU A 138 -10.48 22.07 -4.34
C GLU A 138 -10.95 21.16 -3.19
N PHE A 139 -10.07 20.81 -2.25
CA PHE A 139 -10.41 20.05 -1.05
C PHE A 139 -10.88 21.00 0.06
N GLU A 140 -12.17 21.34 0.04
CA GLU A 140 -12.79 22.34 0.93
C GLU A 140 -13.90 21.78 1.85
N SER A 141 -14.25 20.49 1.72
CA SER A 141 -15.38 19.90 2.45
C SER A 141 -14.96 18.93 3.55
N LYS A 142 -15.67 18.98 4.70
CA LYS A 142 -15.59 17.96 5.75
C LYS A 142 -16.13 16.59 5.32
N GLU A 143 -16.87 16.54 4.21
CA GLU A 143 -17.40 15.29 3.65
C GLU A 143 -16.37 14.57 2.77
N ASP A 144 -15.32 15.27 2.34
CA ASP A 144 -14.25 14.67 1.56
C ASP A 144 -13.30 13.92 2.48
N LYS A 145 -12.86 12.74 2.03
CA LYS A 145 -11.97 11.87 2.78
C LYS A 145 -10.53 12.15 2.36
N ASN A 146 -9.59 12.01 3.29
CA ASN A 146 -8.16 11.99 3.02
C ASN A 146 -7.58 10.72 3.62
N TYR A 147 -7.18 9.77 2.79
CA TYR A 147 -6.69 8.46 3.26
C TYR A 147 -5.20 8.48 3.55
N LEU A 148 -4.41 9.02 2.63
CA LEU A 148 -2.94 8.95 2.67
C LEU A 148 -2.36 10.18 1.98
N ILE A 149 -1.41 10.81 2.64
CA ILE A 149 -0.60 11.90 2.10
C ILE A 149 0.77 11.33 1.73
N THR A 150 1.28 11.71 0.56
CA THR A 150 2.62 11.41 0.08
C THR A 150 3.39 12.71 -0.10
N ILE A 151 4.54 12.85 0.56
CA ILE A 151 5.42 14.00 0.41
C ILE A 151 6.69 13.57 -0.31
N SER A 152 7.08 14.30 -1.36
CA SER A 152 8.37 14.07 -2.02
C SER A 152 9.48 14.81 -1.28
N SER A 153 10.56 14.12 -0.93
CA SER A 153 11.71 14.73 -0.24
C SER A 153 13.02 14.05 -0.66
N LYS A 154 14.10 14.84 -0.67
CA LYS A 154 15.47 14.32 -0.82
C LYS A 154 16.10 13.89 0.50
N THR A 155 15.49 14.29 1.62
CA THR A 155 15.90 13.96 2.98
C THR A 155 14.69 13.39 3.74
N PRO A 156 14.15 12.23 3.30
CA PRO A 156 12.92 11.65 3.86
C PRO A 156 13.01 11.42 5.37
N HIS A 157 14.16 10.94 5.86
CA HIS A 157 14.38 10.68 7.28
C HIS A 157 14.34 11.93 8.18
N GLU A 158 15.02 13.00 7.75
CA GLU A 158 15.00 14.28 8.47
C GLU A 158 13.59 14.88 8.47
N LEU A 159 12.91 14.80 7.32
CA LEU A 159 11.52 15.25 7.18
C LEU A 159 10.56 14.43 8.05
N GLY A 160 10.71 13.10 8.08
CA GLY A 160 9.89 12.20 8.86
C GLY A 160 10.01 12.47 10.36
N THR A 161 11.23 12.73 10.83
CA THR A 161 11.50 13.15 12.22
C THR A 161 10.78 14.47 12.54
N ALA A 162 10.97 15.50 11.72
CA ALA A 162 10.35 16.81 11.93
C ALA A 162 8.80 16.76 11.91
N LEU A 163 8.23 15.98 10.98
CA LEU A 163 6.78 15.79 10.91
C LEU A 163 6.23 15.06 12.14
N SER A 164 6.95 14.05 12.64
CA SER A 164 6.55 13.29 13.82
C SER A 164 6.52 14.18 15.06
N GLU A 165 7.57 15.01 15.25
CA GLU A 165 7.62 16.02 16.31
C GLU A 165 6.45 17.02 16.18
N PHE A 166 6.23 17.56 14.97
CA PHE A 166 5.12 18.47 14.71
C PHE A 166 3.74 17.87 15.03
N PHE A 167 3.49 16.61 14.64
CA PHE A 167 2.22 15.93 14.92
C PHE A 167 2.02 15.67 16.42
N GLU A 168 3.09 15.36 17.16
CA GLU A 168 3.04 15.16 18.61
C GLU A 168 2.78 16.48 19.35
N GLU A 169 3.53 17.53 19.04
CA GLU A 169 3.39 18.86 19.68
C GLU A 169 2.00 19.46 19.48
N ASN A 170 1.37 19.17 18.35
CA ASN A 170 0.04 19.68 18.00
C ASN A 170 -1.11 18.72 18.33
N ASN A 171 -0.81 17.59 18.99
CA ASN A 171 -1.76 16.55 19.38
C ASN A 171 -2.65 16.10 18.19
N MET A 172 -2.03 15.85 17.04
CA MET A 172 -2.70 15.44 15.81
C MET A 172 -2.86 13.92 15.77
N ASP A 173 -3.95 13.44 15.16
CA ASP A 173 -4.15 12.00 14.88
C ASP A 173 -3.51 11.62 13.55
N MET A 174 -2.23 11.98 13.39
CA MET A 174 -1.42 11.73 12.19
C MET A 174 -0.05 11.17 12.57
N TRP A 175 0.56 10.40 11.68
CA TRP A 175 1.92 9.90 11.86
C TRP A 175 2.60 9.64 10.52
N VAL A 176 3.93 9.59 10.55
CA VAL A 176 4.74 9.08 9.44
C VAL A 176 4.59 7.56 9.43
N LEU A 177 3.88 7.05 8.42
CA LEU A 177 3.57 5.64 8.26
C LEU A 177 4.79 4.85 7.79
N ALA A 178 5.52 5.38 6.80
CA ALA A 178 6.71 4.77 6.25
C ALA A 178 7.54 5.80 5.48
N GLU A 179 8.83 5.53 5.37
CA GLU A 179 9.77 6.29 4.56
C GLU A 179 10.15 5.49 3.31
N TRP A 180 10.58 6.20 2.26
CA TRP A 180 11.24 5.60 1.11
C TRP A 180 12.23 6.59 0.52
N ALA A 181 13.10 6.13 -0.39
CA ALA A 181 14.20 6.93 -0.91
C ALA A 181 13.82 8.32 -1.49
N GLY A 182 12.57 8.50 -1.92
CA GLY A 182 12.07 9.75 -2.49
C GLY A 182 11.05 10.51 -1.65
N GLY A 183 10.72 10.08 -0.43
CA GLY A 183 9.67 10.73 0.33
C GLY A 183 9.18 10.01 1.58
N VAL A 184 8.04 10.49 2.08
CA VAL A 184 7.36 9.94 3.26
C VAL A 184 5.87 9.74 2.99
N PHE A 185 5.30 8.72 3.61
CA PHE A 185 3.87 8.47 3.67
C PHE A 185 3.32 8.90 5.03
N ILE A 186 2.18 9.58 5.04
CA ILE A 186 1.52 10.05 6.25
C ILE A 186 0.06 9.61 6.22
N SER A 187 -0.41 9.03 7.32
CA SER A 187 -1.80 8.59 7.48
C SER A 187 -2.31 8.95 8.87
N ALA A 188 -3.56 8.55 9.17
CA ALA A 188 -4.05 8.56 10.55
C ALA A 188 -3.33 7.51 11.41
N LYS A 189 -3.10 7.79 12.70
CA LYS A 189 -2.26 6.94 13.59
C LYS A 189 -2.72 5.49 13.64
N GLY A 190 -1.76 4.57 13.69
CA GLY A 190 -2.04 3.15 13.93
C GLY A 190 -2.70 2.44 12.74
N ILE A 191 -2.35 2.86 11.52
CA ILE A 191 -2.67 2.13 10.29
C ILE A 191 -1.42 1.89 9.48
N THR A 192 -1.15 0.63 9.24
CA THR A 192 -0.14 0.06 8.34
C THR A 192 -0.74 -1.07 7.50
N LYS A 193 0.03 -1.61 6.55
CA LYS A 193 -0.35 -2.81 5.81
C LYS A 193 -0.73 -3.97 6.74
N ALA A 194 0.04 -4.22 7.79
CA ALA A 194 -0.23 -5.27 8.77
C ALA A 194 -1.58 -5.08 9.48
N THR A 195 -1.85 -3.87 9.98
CA THR A 195 -3.13 -3.58 10.62
C THR A 195 -4.32 -3.70 9.66
N GLY A 196 -4.15 -3.28 8.40
CA GLY A 196 -5.16 -3.44 7.34
C GLY A 196 -5.47 -4.91 7.07
N LEU A 197 -4.46 -5.77 7.01
CA LEU A 197 -4.65 -7.22 6.89
C LEU A 197 -5.32 -7.83 8.12
N LYS A 198 -4.97 -7.37 9.31
CA LYS A 198 -5.60 -7.84 10.54
C LYS A 198 -7.10 -7.53 10.54
N ILE A 199 -7.48 -6.32 10.13
CA ILE A 199 -8.89 -5.93 10.01
C ILE A 199 -9.60 -6.77 8.95
N LEU A 200 -8.99 -6.98 7.77
CA LEU A 200 -9.55 -7.86 6.75
C LEU A 200 -9.73 -9.29 7.28
N GLY A 201 -8.71 -9.80 7.97
CA GLY A 201 -8.71 -11.10 8.60
C GLY A 201 -9.86 -11.26 9.60
N ASP A 202 -10.04 -10.30 10.50
CA ASP A 202 -11.12 -10.30 11.49
C ASP A 202 -12.51 -10.31 10.83
N LEU A 203 -12.71 -9.54 9.75
CA LEU A 203 -13.96 -9.53 8.97
C LEU A 203 -14.25 -10.88 8.30
N LEU A 204 -13.21 -11.63 7.95
CA LEU A 204 -13.32 -12.93 7.25
C LEU A 204 -13.17 -14.14 8.17
N GLY A 205 -12.87 -13.95 9.46
CA GLY A 205 -12.54 -15.04 10.39
C GLY A 205 -11.23 -15.76 10.03
N ILE A 206 -10.24 -15.03 9.52
CA ILE A 206 -8.90 -15.52 9.14
C ILE A 206 -7.86 -14.79 9.99
N THR A 207 -7.05 -15.54 10.72
CA THR A 207 -5.97 -14.95 11.53
C THR A 207 -4.75 -14.63 10.68
N LEU A 208 -3.90 -13.68 11.11
CA LEU A 208 -2.62 -13.39 10.43
C LEU A 208 -1.75 -14.65 10.26
N ASP A 209 -1.80 -15.59 11.21
CA ASP A 209 -1.10 -16.89 11.17
C ASP A 209 -1.54 -17.82 10.02
N GLU A 210 -2.71 -17.55 9.44
CA GLU A 210 -3.29 -18.25 8.28
C GLU A 210 -3.06 -17.47 6.97
N MET A 211 -2.21 -16.44 6.98
CA MET A 211 -1.86 -15.64 5.81
C MET A 211 -0.42 -15.91 5.34
N VAL A 212 -0.23 -15.75 4.03
CA VAL A 212 1.08 -15.66 3.37
C VAL A 212 1.18 -14.28 2.76
N ALA A 213 2.29 -13.57 2.94
CA ALA A 213 2.48 -12.25 2.35
C ALA A 213 3.81 -12.14 1.60
N PHE A 214 3.81 -11.38 0.51
CA PHE A 214 4.99 -11.02 -0.26
C PHE A 214 5.18 -9.49 -0.25
N GLY A 215 6.42 -9.04 -0.07
CA GLY A 215 6.79 -7.63 -0.02
C GLY A 215 8.29 -7.41 -0.27
N ASP A 216 8.68 -6.17 -0.51
CA ASP A 216 10.04 -5.81 -0.91
C ASP A 216 10.62 -4.56 -0.21
N SER A 217 9.79 -3.74 0.43
CA SER A 217 10.17 -2.42 0.94
C SER A 217 9.74 -2.18 2.40
N GLU A 218 10.15 -1.06 2.98
CA GLU A 218 10.00 -0.75 4.41
C GLU A 218 8.54 -0.86 4.91
N ASN A 219 7.57 -0.39 4.12
CA ASN A 219 6.14 -0.46 4.47
C ASN A 219 5.57 -1.90 4.44
N ASP A 220 6.35 -2.89 4.02
CA ASP A 220 5.99 -4.31 4.10
C ASP A 220 6.49 -5.00 5.38
N ILE A 221 7.46 -4.42 6.09
CA ILE A 221 8.16 -5.08 7.21
C ILE A 221 7.16 -5.64 8.24
N GLU A 222 6.30 -4.79 8.81
CA GLU A 222 5.32 -5.23 9.82
C GLU A 222 4.41 -6.34 9.28
N MET A 223 3.99 -6.24 8.01
CA MET A 223 3.15 -7.27 7.38
C MET A 223 3.89 -8.60 7.27
N LEU A 224 5.16 -8.60 6.85
CA LEU A 224 5.96 -9.81 6.68
C LEU A 224 6.29 -10.47 8.03
N GLU A 225 6.52 -9.68 9.08
CA GLU A 225 6.79 -10.19 10.43
C GLU A 225 5.56 -10.85 11.05
N GLU A 226 4.39 -10.20 10.93
CA GLU A 226 3.18 -10.61 11.66
C GLU A 226 2.42 -11.77 11.02
N VAL A 227 2.46 -11.93 9.69
CA VAL A 227 1.73 -13.03 9.04
C VAL A 227 2.39 -14.40 9.28
N GLY A 228 1.60 -15.46 9.12
CA GLY A 228 2.04 -16.83 9.28
C GLY A 228 3.27 -17.18 8.44
N LEU A 229 3.35 -16.66 7.22
CA LEU A 229 4.51 -16.77 6.33
C LEU A 229 4.75 -15.48 5.53
N GLY A 230 5.61 -14.60 6.04
CA GLY A 230 6.12 -13.46 5.28
C GLY A 230 7.30 -13.85 4.40
N ILE A 231 7.28 -13.43 3.15
CA ILE A 231 8.29 -13.74 2.13
C ILE A 231 8.79 -12.43 1.53
N ALA A 232 10.08 -12.14 1.70
CA ALA A 232 10.71 -11.00 1.04
C ALA A 232 11.08 -11.34 -0.41
N MET A 233 10.94 -10.36 -1.29
CA MET A 233 11.39 -10.45 -2.67
C MET A 233 12.92 -10.45 -2.75
N GLY A 234 13.50 -11.15 -3.74
CA GLY A 234 14.95 -11.19 -3.93
C GLY A 234 15.57 -9.80 -4.22
N ASN A 235 14.79 -8.91 -4.83
CA ASN A 235 15.13 -7.50 -5.06
C ASN A 235 14.80 -6.56 -3.89
N GLY A 236 14.18 -7.07 -2.82
CA GLY A 236 13.80 -6.25 -1.67
C GLY A 236 15.01 -5.73 -0.89
N GLU A 237 14.76 -4.74 -0.04
CA GLU A 237 15.77 -4.15 0.84
C GLU A 237 16.26 -5.17 1.88
N ASP A 238 17.48 -4.97 2.38
CA ASP A 238 18.07 -5.89 3.37
C ASP A 238 17.24 -5.93 4.66
N VAL A 239 16.74 -4.78 5.11
CA VAL A 239 15.84 -4.68 6.28
C VAL A 239 14.54 -5.46 6.08
N THR A 240 13.98 -5.45 4.87
CA THR A 240 12.77 -6.22 4.53
C THR A 240 13.04 -7.71 4.47
N LYS A 241 14.22 -8.11 3.97
CA LYS A 241 14.65 -9.52 3.95
C LYS A 241 14.88 -10.07 5.34
N ASP A 242 15.48 -9.28 6.23
CA ASP A 242 15.74 -9.67 7.62
C ASP A 242 14.44 -9.85 8.43
N ALA A 243 13.39 -9.10 8.10
CA ALA A 243 12.06 -9.20 8.69
C ALA A 243 11.27 -10.44 8.23
N ALA A 244 11.57 -10.97 7.04
CA ALA A 244 10.81 -12.07 6.45
C ALA A 244 11.29 -13.47 6.89
N LYS A 245 10.37 -14.44 6.85
CA LYS A 245 10.68 -15.84 7.18
C LYS A 245 11.40 -16.57 6.05
N GLU A 246 11.14 -16.16 4.82
CA GLU A 246 11.80 -16.69 3.62
C GLU A 246 12.07 -15.57 2.62
N ILE A 247 12.97 -15.85 1.66
CA ILE A 247 13.24 -14.98 0.53
C ILE A 247 12.89 -15.76 -0.76
N CYS A 248 12.27 -15.10 -1.73
CA CYS A 248 12.01 -15.67 -3.06
C CYS A 248 12.89 -15.03 -4.15
N LEU A 249 12.71 -15.47 -5.41
CA LEU A 249 13.39 -14.85 -6.55
C LEU A 249 12.97 -13.37 -6.69
N PRO A 250 13.78 -12.53 -7.36
CA PRO A 250 13.38 -11.16 -7.64
C PRO A 250 12.13 -11.07 -8.52
N VAL A 251 11.48 -9.91 -8.52
CA VAL A 251 10.28 -9.60 -9.32
C VAL A 251 10.47 -9.85 -10.81
N THR A 252 11.70 -9.68 -11.33
CA THR A 252 12.06 -9.94 -12.73
C THR A 252 12.05 -11.41 -13.12
N GLU A 253 11.92 -12.31 -12.14
CA GLU A 253 11.98 -13.77 -12.32
C GLU A 253 10.70 -14.47 -11.82
N ASP A 254 9.57 -13.76 -11.71
CA ASP A 254 8.28 -14.29 -11.24
C ASP A 254 8.39 -14.96 -9.84
N GLY A 255 9.13 -14.33 -8.91
CA GLY A 255 9.43 -14.90 -7.59
C GLY A 255 8.24 -15.47 -6.81
N PRO A 256 7.11 -14.75 -6.68
CA PRO A 256 5.95 -15.28 -5.97
C PRO A 256 5.37 -16.55 -6.61
N TYR A 257 5.35 -16.62 -7.95
CA TYR A 257 4.88 -17.81 -8.67
C TYR A 257 5.72 -19.04 -8.32
N PHE A 258 7.05 -18.93 -8.47
CA PHE A 258 7.93 -20.07 -8.21
C PHE A 258 7.94 -20.47 -6.75
N LYS A 259 7.91 -19.50 -5.83
CA LYS A 259 7.88 -19.78 -4.39
C LYS A 259 6.57 -20.47 -3.98
N LEU A 260 5.41 -20.02 -4.46
CA LEU A 260 4.14 -20.67 -4.15
C LEU A 260 4.05 -22.08 -4.74
N ARG A 261 4.58 -22.29 -5.95
CA ARG A 261 4.67 -23.62 -6.56
C ARG A 261 5.61 -24.55 -5.80
N GLU A 262 6.80 -24.07 -5.41
CA GLU A 262 7.77 -24.79 -4.57
C GLU A 262 7.12 -25.27 -3.26
N LYS A 263 6.31 -24.40 -2.64
CA LYS A 263 5.61 -24.70 -1.39
C LYS A 263 4.31 -25.50 -1.56
N GLY A 264 3.96 -25.88 -2.78
CA GLY A 264 2.81 -26.73 -3.07
C GLY A 264 1.46 -26.05 -2.90
N PHE A 265 1.37 -24.72 -3.11
CA PHE A 265 0.08 -24.01 -3.12
C PHE A 265 -0.73 -24.34 -4.37
N PHE A 266 -0.07 -24.70 -5.47
CA PHE A 266 -0.65 -25.18 -6.71
C PHE A 266 0.37 -26.00 -7.52
N ASN A 267 -0.10 -26.75 -8.52
CA ASN A 267 0.74 -27.56 -9.42
C ASN A 267 1.06 -26.84 -10.74
#